data_AF-A0A0S8H749-F1
#
_entry.id   AF-A0A0S8H749-F1
#
_cell.length_a   1.000
_cell.length_b   1.000
_cell.length_c   1.000
_cell.angle_alpha   90.00
_cell.angle_beta   90.00
_cell.angle_gamma   90.00
#
_symmetry.space_group_name_H-M   'P 1'
#
loop_
_entity.id
_entity.type
_entity.pdbx_description
1 polymer ?
#
loop_
_entity_poly.entity_id
_entity_poly.type
_entity_poly.pdbx_seq_one_letter_code
_entity_poly.pdbx_strand_id
1 'polypeptide(L)'
;MAHIKVDGDVWKVRLGQERPRPGVRLLLFLCQPTGQRPYRVVEVPEDRFDSQQAVERLSRGELLDLYRQSTSMDIPKLRSDEITDVRRRARG
;
A
#
# COMPACT_ATOMS: atom_id res chain seq x y z
N MET A 1 -6.17 0.25 -9.93
CA MET A 1 -5.27 0.13 -8.77
C MET A 1 -3.85 0.50 -9.16
N ALA A 2 -3.25 1.46 -8.44
CA ALA A 2 -1.91 1.98 -8.72
C ALA A 2 -0.81 0.97 -8.38
N HIS A 3 0.29 1.02 -9.15
CA HIS A 3 1.47 0.20 -8.92
C HIS A 3 2.76 0.93 -9.33
N ILE A 4 3.88 0.51 -8.75
CA ILE A 4 5.21 1.02 -9.09
C ILE A 4 6.24 -0.11 -9.09
N LYS A 5 7.25 -0.04 -9.97
CA LYS A 5 8.40 -0.94 -9.96
C LYS A 5 9.59 -0.27 -9.29
N VAL A 6 10.08 -0.85 -8.18
CA VAL A 6 11.21 -0.35 -7.37
C VAL A 6 12.05 -1.55 -6.91
N ASP A 7 13.38 -1.44 -7.00
CA ASP A 7 14.33 -2.49 -6.59
C ASP A 7 14.10 -3.86 -7.26
N GLY A 8 13.59 -3.84 -8.50
CA GLY A 8 13.23 -5.06 -9.24
C GLY A 8 11.86 -5.64 -8.88
N ASP A 9 11.25 -5.19 -7.79
CA ASP A 9 9.95 -5.65 -7.27
C ASP A 9 8.80 -4.76 -7.77
N VAL A 10 7.59 -5.33 -7.89
CA VAL A 10 6.36 -4.59 -8.19
C VAL A 10 5.60 -4.35 -6.90
N TRP A 11 5.34 -3.09 -6.60
CA TRP A 11 4.63 -2.65 -5.40
C TRP A 11 3.25 -2.14 -5.77
N LYS A 12 2.22 -2.79 -5.24
CA LYS A 12 0.84 -2.31 -5.31
C LYS A 12 0.61 -1.23 -4.27
N VAL A 13 -0.03 -0.14 -4.68
CA VAL A 13 -0.30 0.99 -3.79
C VAL A 13 -1.79 1.06 -3.48
N ARG A 14 -2.11 1.10 -2.18
CA ARG A 14 -3.49 1.17 -1.68
C ARG A 14 -3.62 2.22 -0.61
N LEU A 15 -4.75 2.91 -0.60
CA LEU A 15 -5.14 3.76 0.52
C LEU A 15 -5.59 2.89 1.68
N GLY A 16 -4.97 3.08 2.83
CA GLY A 16 -5.38 2.49 4.09
C GLY A 16 -6.74 3.01 4.52
N GLN A 17 -7.51 2.15 5.19
CA GLN A 17 -8.77 2.52 5.82
C GLN A 17 -8.55 3.20 7.17
N GLU A 18 -7.39 2.97 7.79
CA GLU A 18 -7.01 3.54 9.08
C GLU A 18 -6.65 5.03 8.97
N ARG A 19 -6.97 5.76 10.04
CA ARG A 19 -6.63 7.17 10.25
C ARG A 19 -5.83 7.27 11.54
N PRO A 20 -4.48 7.35 11.47
CA PRO A 20 -3.66 7.36 12.68
C PRO A 20 -3.88 8.63 13.53
N ARG A 21 -4.26 9.74 12.88
CA ARG A 21 -4.59 11.02 13.51
C ARG A 21 -5.49 11.86 12.58
N PRO A 22 -6.20 12.87 13.11
CA PRO A 22 -7.04 13.75 12.28
C PRO A 22 -6.26 14.38 11.13
N GLY A 23 -6.84 14.38 9.92
CA GLY A 23 -6.22 14.95 8.72
C GLY A 23 -5.13 14.10 8.07
N VAL A 24 -4.92 12.86 8.54
CA VAL A 24 -3.89 11.95 8.00
C VAL A 24 -4.50 10.62 7.58
N ARG A 25 -4.03 10.12 6.42
CA ARG A 25 -4.31 8.78 5.88
C ARG A 25 -3.02 8.00 5.72
N LEU A 26 -3.12 6.68 5.64
CA LEU A 26 -1.99 5.82 5.34
C LEU A 26 -2.03 5.39 3.87
N LEU A 27 -0.90 5.46 3.18
CA LEU A 27 -0.68 4.74 1.93
C LEU A 27 0.15 3.49 2.18
N LEU A 28 -0.33 2.37 1.67
CA LEU A 28 0.27 1.05 1.83
C LEU A 28 0.93 0.63 0.52
N PHE A 29 2.19 0.24 0.58
CA PHE A 29 2.94 -0.37 -0.51
C PHE A 29 3.10 -1.86 -0.22
N LEU A 30 2.43 -2.68 -1.04
CA LEU A 30 2.39 -4.13 -0.92
C LEU A 30 3.22 -4.76 -2.04
N CYS A 31 4.29 -5.47 -1.67
CA CYS A 31 5.14 -6.15 -2.64
C CYS A 31 4.40 -7.34 -3.28
N GLN A 32 4.43 -7.41 -4.60
CA GLN A 32 3.94 -8.53 -5.40
C GLN A 32 5.06 -9.18 -6.21
N PRO A 33 4.94 -10.47 -6.55
CA PRO A 33 3.98 -11.47 -6.05
C PRO A 33 4.49 -12.21 -4.80
N THR A 34 5.77 -12.01 -4.45
CA THR A 34 6.50 -12.88 -3.53
C THR A 34 6.00 -12.78 -2.10
N GLY A 35 5.43 -11.64 -1.67
CA GLY A 35 5.03 -11.43 -0.26
C GLY A 35 6.19 -11.56 0.73
N GLN A 36 7.44 -11.66 0.23
CA GLN A 36 8.66 -11.88 1.01
C GLN A 36 9.23 -10.57 1.55
N ARG A 37 8.82 -9.43 0.99
CA ARG A 37 9.20 -8.12 1.49
C ARG A 37 8.17 -7.66 2.53
N PRO A 38 8.63 -7.04 3.63
CA PRO A 38 7.73 -6.30 4.50
C PRO A 38 6.99 -5.22 3.71
N TYR A 39 5.72 -4.98 4.04
CA TYR A 39 4.99 -3.88 3.43
C TYR A 39 5.55 -2.55 3.92
N ARG A 40 5.36 -1.51 3.13
CA ARG A 40 5.79 -0.16 3.52
C ARG A 40 4.60 0.75 3.67
N VAL A 41 4.70 1.70 4.58
CA VAL A 41 3.64 2.66 4.87
C VAL A 41 4.18 4.08 4.83
N VAL A 42 3.36 5.00 4.35
CA VAL A 42 3.64 6.43 4.45
C VAL A 42 2.38 7.15 4.90
N GLU A 43 2.54 8.08 5.82
CA GLU A 43 1.47 8.99 6.21
C GLU A 43 1.32 10.08 5.15
N VAL A 44 0.09 10.32 4.73
CA VAL A 44 -0.23 11.34 3.75
C VAL A 44 -1.37 12.24 4.22
N PRO A 45 -1.42 13.50 3.77
CA PRO A 45 -2.53 14.39 4.06
C PRO A 45 -3.87 13.84 3.54
N GLU A 46 -4.91 13.86 4.37
CA GLU A 46 -6.24 13.35 4.01
C GLU A 46 -6.90 14.16 2.90
N ASP A 47 -6.67 15.48 2.86
CA ASP A 47 -7.21 16.40 1.85
C ASP A 47 -6.73 16.08 0.43
N ARG A 48 -5.47 15.67 0.28
CA ARG A 48 -4.89 15.24 -1.00
C ARG A 48 -5.26 13.80 -1.35
N PHE A 49 -5.47 12.95 -0.35
CA PHE A 49 -5.69 11.51 -0.50
C PHE A 49 -7.01 11.07 0.14
N ASP A 50 -8.09 11.69 -0.29
CA ASP A 50 -9.45 11.45 0.22
C ASP A 50 -9.98 10.06 -0.16
N SER A 51 -9.54 9.55 -1.31
CA SER A 51 -10.10 8.40 -2.01
C SER A 51 -9.02 7.57 -2.70
N GLN A 52 -9.33 6.30 -2.97
CA GLN A 52 -8.45 5.43 -3.76
C GLN A 52 -8.22 5.98 -5.18
N GLN A 53 -9.19 6.71 -5.75
CA GLN A 53 -9.06 7.35 -7.06
C GLN A 53 -8.00 8.45 -7.07
N ALA A 54 -7.85 9.19 -5.96
CA ALA A 54 -6.77 10.18 -5.83
C ALA A 54 -5.39 9.53 -5.94
N VAL A 55 -5.22 8.35 -5.35
CA VAL A 55 -3.98 7.54 -5.43
C VAL A 55 -3.74 7.04 -6.86
N GLU A 56 -4.80 6.65 -7.57
CA GLU A 56 -4.70 6.14 -8.95
C GLU A 56 -4.36 7.22 -9.98
N ARG A 57 -4.59 8.49 -9.66
CA ARG A 57 -4.20 9.63 -10.50
C ARG A 57 -2.75 10.06 -10.32
N LEU A 58 -2.04 9.52 -9.33
CA LEU A 58 -0.64 9.86 -9.11
C LEU A 58 0.23 9.41 -10.28
N SER A 59 1.14 10.29 -10.66
CA SER A 59 2.19 9.96 -11.60
C SER A 59 3.16 8.93 -11.00
N ARG A 60 3.93 8.26 -11.88
CA ARG A 60 4.99 7.36 -11.45
C ARG A 60 6.03 8.05 -10.57
N GLY A 61 6.34 9.32 -10.83
CA GLY A 61 7.28 10.11 -10.05
C GLY A 61 6.78 10.33 -8.61
N GLU A 62 5.52 10.75 -8.47
CA GLU A 62 4.91 10.94 -7.14
C GLU A 62 4.83 9.63 -6.35
N LEU A 63 4.48 8.52 -7.00
CA LEU A 63 4.48 7.20 -6.37
C LEU A 63 5.87 6.79 -5.89
N LEU A 64 6.93 7.15 -6.63
CA LEU A 64 8.31 6.86 -6.26
C LEU A 64 8.76 7.71 -5.06
N ASP A 65 8.38 8.98 -5.03
CA ASP A 65 8.73 9.87 -3.92
C ASP A 65 8.03 9.45 -2.63
N LEU A 66 6.76 9.07 -2.71
CA LEU A 66 6.02 8.50 -1.58
C LEU A 66 6.62 7.16 -1.12
N TYR A 67 7.04 6.30 -2.06
CA TYR A 67 7.72 5.05 -1.72
C TYR A 67 9.03 5.32 -0.97
N ARG A 68 9.83 6.30 -1.40
CA ARG A 68 11.10 6.67 -0.75
C ARG A 68 10.89 7.24 0.66
N GLN A 69 9.79 7.94 0.88
CA GLN A 69 9.39 8.46 2.19
C GLN A 69 8.75 7.40 3.09
N SER A 70 8.40 6.23 2.54
CA SER A 70 7.74 5.18 3.29
C SER A 70 8.68 4.44 4.24
N THR A 71 8.15 4.10 5.40
CA THR A 71 8.83 3.26 6.40
C THR A 71 8.41 1.81 6.19
N SER A 72 9.37 0.89 6.24
CA SER A 72 9.09 -0.54 6.25
C SER A 72 8.45 -0.92 7.59
N MET A 73 7.28 -1.56 7.52
CA MET A 73 6.63 -2.15 8.69
C MET A 73 6.90 -3.65 8.67
N ASP A 74 7.06 -4.27 9.84
CA ASP A 74 7.17 -5.73 9.96
C ASP A 74 6.05 -6.45 9.21
N ILE A 75 6.25 -7.72 8.80
CA ILE A 75 5.25 -8.52 8.07
C ILE A 75 3.88 -8.37 8.76
N PRO A 76 2.81 -8.03 8.02
CA PRO A 76 1.58 -7.63 8.68
C PRO A 76 1.09 -8.79 9.53
N LYS A 77 0.88 -8.53 10.84
CA LYS A 77 -0.04 -9.32 11.64
C LYS A 77 -1.45 -9.04 11.11
N LEU A 78 -1.73 -9.51 9.89
CA LEU A 78 -3.09 -9.60 9.38
C LEU A 78 -3.85 -10.33 10.49
N ARG A 79 -4.83 -9.66 11.11
CA ARG A 79 -5.80 -10.37 11.95
C ARG A 79 -6.35 -11.49 11.08
N SER A 80 -6.39 -12.69 11.66
CA SER A 80 -6.64 -13.96 10.98
C SER A 80 -7.89 -13.99 10.09
N ASP A 81 -8.81 -13.04 10.26
CA ASP A 81 -10.05 -12.91 9.50
C ASP A 81 -9.86 -12.45 8.03
N GLU A 82 -8.78 -11.73 7.67
CA GLU A 82 -8.58 -11.25 6.28
C GLU A 82 -7.81 -12.22 5.37
N ILE A 83 -7.23 -13.30 5.91
CA ILE A 83 -6.40 -14.25 5.14
C ILE A 83 -7.26 -15.21 4.28
N THR A 84 -8.55 -15.31 4.55
CA THR A 84 -9.45 -16.30 3.91
C THR A 84 -9.72 -16.00 2.43
N ASP A 85 -9.64 -14.74 1.99
CA ASP A 85 -9.99 -14.38 0.60
C ASP A 85 -8.83 -14.55 -0.39
N VAL A 86 -7.58 -14.37 0.05
CA VAL A 86 -6.40 -14.49 -0.83
C VAL A 86 -6.09 -15.95 -1.19
N ARG A 87 -6.38 -16.91 -0.31
CA ARG A 87 -6.11 -18.35 -0.56
C ARG A 87 -7.14 -19.03 -1.47
N ARG A 88 -8.34 -18.48 -1.66
CA ARG A 88 -9.38 -19.08 -2.53
C ARG A 88 -9.15 -18.84 -4.02
N ARG A 89 -8.49 -17.73 -4.41
CA ARG A 89 -8.24 -17.43 -5.84
C ARG A 89 -7.00 -18.09 -6.45
N ALA A 90 -6.22 -18.83 -5.67
CA ALA A 90 -5.05 -19.57 -6.17
C ALA A 90 -5.32 -21.07 -6.43
N ARG A 91 -6.58 -21.54 -6.25
CA ARG A 91 -7.02 -22.92 -6.53
C ARG A 91 -8.38 -22.95 -7.25
N GLY A 92 -8.61 -22.02 -8.17
CA GLY A 92 -9.70 -22.06 -9.14
C GLY A 92 -9.13 -22.25 -10.53
#